data_AF-A0A392NRK8-F1
#
_entry.id   AF-A0A392NRK8-F1
#
_cell.length_a   1.000
_cell.length_b   1.000
_cell.length_c   1.000
_cell.angle_alpha   90.00
_cell.angle_beta   90.00
_cell.angle_gamma   90.00
#
_symmetry.space_group_name_H-M   'P 1'
#
loop_
_entity.id
_entity.type
_entity.pdbx_description
1 polymer ?
#
loop_
_entity_poly.entity_id
_entity_poly.type
_entity_poly.pdbx_seq_one_letter_code
_entity_poly.pdbx_strand_id
1 'polypeptide(L)' 'MDVNTNWKDSPRTVLDIYRELIPTGLRIWIFSGNTDAVIPVTSTRYTIAALKLPTVSPWRA' A
#
# COMPACT_ATOMS: atom_id res chain seq x y z
N MET A 1 2.31 -4.74 17.71
CA MET A 1 1.73 -6.04 18.09
C MET A 1 1.78 -6.90 16.85
N ASP A 2 2.57 -7.96 16.87
CA ASP A 2 2.53 -8.96 15.80
C ASP A 2 1.28 -9.81 15.97
N VAL A 3 0.52 -9.94 14.89
CA VAL A 3 -0.76 -10.66 14.87
C VAL A 3 -0.54 -12.18 15.01
N ASN A 4 0.67 -12.66 14.70
CA ASN A 4 1.08 -14.05 14.84
C ASN A 4 2.59 -14.14 15.15
N THR A 5 2.92 -14.41 16.42
CA THR A 5 4.31 -14.49 16.89
C THR A 5 5.10 -15.67 16.34
N ASN A 6 4.43 -16.68 15.77
CA ASN A 6 5.08 -17.84 15.17
C ASN A 6 5.45 -17.60 13.68
N TRP A 7 4.90 -16.57 13.05
CA TRP A 7 5.22 -16.21 11.67
C TRP A 7 6.42 -15.26 11.63
N LYS A 8 7.59 -15.77 11.21
CA LYS A 8 8.86 -15.03 11.26
C LYS A 8 9.18 -14.20 10.01
N ASP A 9 8.61 -14.53 8.86
CA ASP A 9 8.85 -13.83 7.59
C ASP A 9 7.72 -12.83 7.28
N SER A 10 7.63 -11.79 8.11
CA SER A 10 6.56 -10.79 8.09
C SER A 10 7.15 -9.38 8.16
N PRO A 11 7.90 -8.93 7.13
CA PRO A 11 8.44 -7.58 7.12
C PRO A 11 7.32 -6.56 7.35
N ARG A 12 7.59 -5.56 8.20
CA ARG A 12 6.60 -4.55 8.63
C ARG A 12 6.04 -3.70 7.48
N THR A 13 6.70 -3.70 6.33
CA THR A 13 6.35 -2.87 5.19
C THR A 13 6.79 -3.53 3.88
N VAL A 14 6.08 -3.20 2.82
CA VAL A 14 6.40 -3.57 1.43
C VAL A 14 6.83 -2.34 0.60
N LEU A 15 6.92 -1.15 1.20
CA LEU A 15 7.21 0.10 0.48
C LEU A 15 8.53 0.05 -0.30
N ASP A 16 9.53 -0.67 0.19
CA ASP A 16 10.83 -0.76 -0.48
C ASP A 16 10.73 -1.52 -1.81
N ILE A 17 9.87 -2.54 -1.87
CA ILE A 17 9.56 -3.26 -3.13
C ILE A 17 8.92 -2.30 -4.13
N TYR A 18 7.96 -1.48 -3.70
CA TYR A 18 7.36 -0.48 -4.59
C TYR A 18 8.39 0.54 -5.09
N ARG A 19 9.31 0.99 -4.24
CA ARG A 19 10.37 1.93 -4.63
C ARG A 19 11.33 1.34 -5.66
N GLU A 20 11.57 0.04 -5.61
CA GLU A 20 12.37 -0.69 -6.60
C GLU A 20 11.62 -0.87 -7.92
N LEU A 21 10.33 -1.24 -7.86
CA LEU A 21 9.57 -1.59 -9.06
C LEU A 21 9.06 -0.38 -9.85
N ILE A 22 8.71 0.73 -9.19
CA ILE A 22 8.17 1.94 -9.87
C ILE A 22 9.12 2.49 -10.95
N PRO A 23 10.44 2.68 -10.70
CA PRO A 23 11.38 3.18 -11.71
C PRO A 23 11.55 2.28 -12.93
N THR A 24 11.22 0.98 -12.83
CA THR A 24 11.31 0.04 -13.96
C THR A 24 10.24 0.30 -15.04
N GLY A 25 9.25 1.16 -14.75
CA GLY A 25 8.11 1.38 -15.62
C GLY A 25 7.02 0.32 -15.48
N LEU A 26 7.11 -0.57 -14.48
CA LEU A 26 6.05 -1.54 -14.20
C LEU A 26 4.75 -0.83 -13.82
N ARG A 27 3.65 -1.20 -14.47
CA ARG A 27 2.31 -0.71 -14.14
C ARG A 27 1.78 -1.45 -12.92
N ILE A 28 1.47 -0.72 -11.85
CA ILE A 28 0.99 -1.28 -10.58
C ILE A 28 -0.39 -0.70 -10.26
N TRP A 29 -1.38 -1.58 -10.07
CA TRP A 29 -2.73 -1.20 -9.66
C TRP A 29 -2.99 -1.66 -8.22
N ILE A 30 -3.61 -0.79 -7.42
CA ILE A 30 -3.99 -1.07 -6.04
C ILE A 30 -5.49 -0.77 -5.90
N PHE A 31 -6.25 -1.70 -5.33
CA PHE A 31 -7.68 -1.58 -5.10
C PHE A 31 -8.02 -1.94 -3.64
N SER A 32 -9.10 -1.38 -3.11
CA SER A 32 -9.59 -1.64 -1.75
C SER A 32 -11.10 -1.45 -1.70
N GLY A 33 -11.81 -2.33 -0.98
CA GLY A 33 -13.24 -2.21 -0.73
C GLY A 33 -13.55 -1.20 0.37
N ASN A 34 -14.53 -0.33 0.16
CA ASN A 34 -14.86 0.74 1.11
C ASN A 34 -15.58 0.26 2.39
N THR A 35 -16.17 -0.94 2.37
CA THR A 35 -16.85 -1.56 3.52
C THR A 35 -15.99 -2.60 4.25
N ASP A 36 -14.75 -2.83 3.83
CA ASP A 36 -13.84 -3.75 4.53
C ASP A 36 -13.39 -3.14 5.86
N ALA A 37 -13.62 -3.87 6.95
CA ALA A 37 -13.23 -3.48 8.30
C ALA A 37 -11.85 -4.05 8.72
N VAL A 38 -11.36 -5.12 8.07
CA VAL A 38 -10.09 -5.76 8.45
C VAL A 38 -8.92 -4.95 7.90
N ILE A 39 -8.94 -4.62 6.59
CA ILE A 39 -7.95 -3.75 5.94
C ILE A 39 -8.70 -2.59 5.26
N PRO A 40 -9.12 -1.56 6.02
CA PRO A 40 -9.94 -0.49 5.48
C PRO A 40 -9.20 0.34 4.43
N VAL A 41 -9.96 0.95 3.51
CA VAL A 41 -9.44 1.85 2.46
C VAL A 41 -8.49 2.93 3.00
N THR A 42 -8.73 3.41 4.23
CA THR A 42 -7.87 4.37 4.92
C THR A 42 -6.43 3.87 5.08
N SER A 43 -6.25 2.59 5.43
CA SER A 43 -4.93 1.97 5.56
C SER A 43 -4.21 1.95 4.21
N THR A 44 -4.89 1.52 3.15
CA THR A 44 -4.34 1.52 1.79
C THR A 44 -3.95 2.94 1.34
N ARG A 45 -4.79 3.95 1.61
CA ARG A 45 -4.49 5.35 1.28
C ARG A 45 -3.25 5.88 2.00
N TYR A 46 -3.07 5.55 3.29
CA TYR A 46 -1.86 5.93 4.02
C TYR A 46 -0.60 5.25 3.47
N THR A 47 -0.68 3.97 3.11
CA THR A 47 0.45 3.25 2.48
C THR A 47 0.85 3.89 1.16
N ILE A 48 -0.11 4.24 0.30
CA ILE A 48 0.17 4.93 -0.98
C ILE A 48 0.76 6.32 -0.73
N ALA A 49 0.23 7.07 0.23
CA ALA A 49 0.75 8.39 0.59
C ALA A 49 2.21 8.34 1.08
N ALA A 50 2.62 7.27 1.76
CA ALA A 50 3.99 7.07 2.22
C ALA A 50 5.02 6.90 1.09
N LEU A 51 4.58 6.57 -0.13
CA LEU A 51 5.43 6.56 -1.33
C LEU A 51 5.76 7.97 -1.84
N LYS A 52 5.01 9.00 -1.41
CA LYS A 52 5.20 10.41 -1.81
C LYS A 52 5.23 10.62 -3.33
N LEU A 53 4.41 9.85 -4.06
CA LEU A 53 4.31 9.97 -5.51
C LEU A 53 3.53 11.23 -5.90
N PRO A 54 3.88 11.90 -7.01
CA PRO A 54 3.09 13.01 -7.53
C PRO A 54 1.71 12.52 -7.97
N THR A 55 0.68 13.27 -7.61
CA THR A 55 -0.69 13.00 -8.07
C THR A 55 -0.84 13.51 -9.50
N VAL A 56 -1.09 12.60 -10.44
CA VAL A 56 -1.31 12.95 -11.86
C VAL A 56 -2.75 13.40 -12.12
N SER A 57 -3.71 12.72 -11.49
CA SER A 57 -5.13 13.09 -11.54
C SER A 57 -5.72 13.00 -10.13
N PRO A 58 -6.25 14.10 -9.57
CA PRO A 58 -6.88 14.06 -8.26
C PRO A 58 -8.15 13.20 -8.31
N TRP A 59 -8.48 12.59 -7.17
CA TRP A 59 -9.72 11.86 -7.00
C TRP A 59 -10.93 12.79 -7.15
N ARG A 60 -11.97 12.32 -7.83
CA ARG A 60 -13.29 12.97 -7.91
C ARG A 60 -14.33 11.92 -7.52
N ALA A 61 -15.16 12.26 -6.53
CA ALA A 61 -16.31 11.45 -6.12
C ALA A 61 -17.53 11.83 -6.95
#